data_AF-A0A2Z6D589-F1
#
_entry.id   AF-A0A2Z6D589-F1
#
_cell.length_a   1.000
_cell.length_b   1.000
_cell.length_c   1.000
_cell.angle_alpha   90.00
_cell.angle_beta   90.00
_cell.angle_gamma   90.00
#
_symmetry.space_group_name_H-M   'P 1'
#
loop_
_entity.id
_entity.type
_entity.pdbx_description
1 polymer ?
#
loop_
_entity_poly.entity_id
_entity_poly.type
_entity_poly.pdbx_seq_one_letter_code
_entity_poly.pdbx_strand_id
1 'polypeptide(L)' 'MLCQNDGMAKPEDTVKLIIGKELKIRFKSLCVQSETDMSSVAKELIAAWCDEQGRKLTDQKNQ' A
#
# COMPACT_ATOMS: atom_id res chain seq x y z
N MET A 1 8.28 32.70 24.39
CA MET A 1 8.85 31.85 23.32
C MET A 1 7.99 30.59 23.28
N LEU A 2 7.02 30.52 22.36
CA LEU A 2 6.17 29.34 22.19
C LEU A 2 6.71 28.61 20.96
N CYS A 3 7.51 27.57 21.18
CA CYS A 3 7.91 26.66 20.13
C CYS A 3 6.69 25.81 19.79
N GLN A 4 5.92 26.22 18.79
CA GLN A 4 4.86 25.40 18.23
C GLN A 4 5.55 24.37 17.32
N ASN A 5 5.57 23.11 17.76
CA ASN A 5 5.95 22.00 16.91
C ASN A 5 4.83 21.83 15.86
N ASP A 6 5.08 22.28 14.64
CA ASP A 6 4.32 21.91 13.46
C ASP A 6 4.48 20.42 13.18
N GLY A 7 3.73 19.61 13.92
CA GLY A 7 3.47 18.20 13.61
C GLY A 7 2.52 18.13 12.43
N MET A 8 3.01 18.42 11.22
CA MET A 8 2.28 18.27 9.97
C MET A 8 2.10 16.77 9.69
N ALA A 9 1.18 16.14 10.42
CA ALA A 9 0.77 14.77 10.18
C ALA A 9 0.12 14.71 8.80
N LYS A 10 0.82 14.13 7.83
CA LYS A 10 0.24 13.84 6.50
C LYS A 10 -1.06 13.04 6.73
N PRO A 11 -2.15 13.36 6.03
CA PRO A 11 -3.37 12.56 6.10
C PRO A 11 -3.11 11.22 5.40
N GLU A 12 -2.62 10.24 6.15
CA GLU A 12 -2.51 8.87 5.67
C GLU A 12 -3.76 8.10 6.10
N ASP A 13 -4.53 7.63 5.12
CA ASP A 13 -5.68 6.77 5.35
C ASP A 13 -5.25 5.32 5.60
N THR A 14 -5.89 4.66 6.57
CA THR A 14 -5.60 3.25 6.91
C THR A 14 -6.56 2.30 6.20
N VAL A 15 -6.03 1.34 5.45
CA VAL A 15 -6.81 0.26 4.84
C VAL A 15 -6.81 -0.97 5.74
N LYS A 16 -7.99 -1.45 6.14
CA LYS A 16 -8.14 -2.74 6.83
C LYS A 16 -8.23 -3.86 5.80
N LEU A 17 -7.30 -4.82 5.88
CA LEU A 17 -7.22 -5.95 4.97
C LEU A 17 -7.48 -7.28 5.70
N ILE A 18 -8.32 -8.12 5.10
CA ILE A 18 -8.55 -9.50 5.54
C ILE A 18 -7.86 -10.44 4.55
N ILE A 19 -6.89 -11.21 5.03
CA ILE A 19 -6.13 -12.20 4.24
C ILE A 19 -5.94 -13.48 5.04
N GLY A 20 -5.69 -14.58 4.34
CA GLY A 20 -5.35 -15.87 4.94
C GLY A 20 -4.12 -15.78 5.84
N LYS A 21 -4.14 -16.54 6.94
CA LYS A 21 -3.05 -16.54 7.94
C LYS A 21 -1.69 -16.86 7.33
N GLU A 22 -1.62 -17.86 6.46
CA GLU A 22 -0.38 -18.27 5.80
C GLU A 22 0.19 -17.16 4.92
N LEU A 23 -0.66 -16.49 4.15
CA LEU A 23 -0.26 -15.38 3.29
C LEU A 23 0.30 -14.23 4.13
N LYS A 24 -0.35 -13.88 5.24
CA LYS A 24 0.14 -12.85 6.17
C LYS A 24 1.52 -13.19 6.72
N ILE A 25 1.75 -14.45 7.11
CA ILE A 25 3.04 -14.89 7.66
C ILE A 25 4.13 -14.79 6.59
N ARG A 26 3.87 -15.30 5.38
CA ARG A 26 4.82 -15.22 4.26
C ARG A 26 5.13 -13.77 3.90
N PHE A 27 4.11 -12.92 3.78
CA PHE A 27 4.27 -11.50 3.48
C PHE A 27 5.16 -10.81 4.52
N LYS A 28 4.88 -11.00 5.81
CA LYS A 28 5.71 -10.44 6.89
C LYS A 28 7.15 -10.93 6.84
N SER A 29 7.32 -12.24 6.67
CA SER A 29 8.65 -12.86 6.61
C SER A 29 9.47 -12.31 5.45
N LEU A 30 8.87 -12.09 4.28
CA LEU A 30 9.54 -11.51 3.12
C LEU A 30 9.87 -10.02 3.33
N CYS A 31 8.96 -9.25 3.93
CA CYS A 31 9.21 -7.85 4.23
C CYS A 31 10.42 -7.68 5.17
N VAL A 32 10.51 -8.52 6.22
CA VAL A 32 11.63 -8.51 7.17
C VAL A 32 12.94 -8.93 6.50
N GLN A 33 12.92 -9.99 5.69
CA GLN A 33 14.12 -10.46 4.96
C GLN A 33 14.64 -9.43 3.95
N SER A 34 13.75 -8.60 3.40
CA SER A 34 14.09 -7.58 2.41
C SER A 34 14.35 -6.20 3.04
N GLU A 35 14.28 -6.10 4.38
CA GLU A 35 14.42 -4.84 5.13
C GLU A 35 13.45 -3.74 4.67
N THR A 36 12.26 -4.14 4.21
CA THR A 36 11.22 -3.23 3.69
C THR A 36 10.05 -3.10 4.64
N ASP A 37 9.45 -1.91 4.69
CA ASP A 37 8.22 -1.68 5.46
C ASP A 37 7.01 -2.34 4.78
N MET A 38 6.17 -3.00 5.60
CA MET A 38 4.95 -3.67 5.12
C MET A 38 4.00 -2.72 4.40
N SER A 39 3.91 -1.48 4.88
CA SER A 39 3.02 -0.46 4.32
C SER A 39 3.53 0.02 2.97
N SER A 40 4.85 0.16 2.80
CA SER A 40 5.45 0.49 1.50
C SER A 40 5.13 -0.58 0.46
N VAL A 41 5.38 -1.85 0.79
CA VAL A 41 5.08 -2.97 -0.12
C VAL A 41 3.58 -3.04 -0.43
N ALA A 42 2.71 -2.84 0.57
CA ALA A 42 1.27 -2.81 0.35
C ALA A 42 0.84 -1.65 -0.56
N LYS A 43 1.40 -0.45 -0.37
CA LYS A 43 1.15 0.72 -1.21
C LYS A 43 1.54 0.44 -2.66
N GLU A 44 2.72 -0.13 -2.89
CA GLU A 44 3.20 -0.49 -4.23
C GLU A 44 2.30 -1.53 -4.91
N LEU A 45 1.92 -2.59 -4.18
CA LEU A 45 1.02 -3.62 -4.70
C LEU A 45 -0.36 -3.06 -5.07
N ILE A 46 -0.91 -2.18 -4.23
CA ILE A 46 -2.21 -1.54 -4.50
C ILE A 46 -2.10 -0.60 -5.71
N ALA A 47 -1.04 0.22 -5.79
CA ALA A 47 -0.82 1.12 -6.92
C ALA A 47 -0.70 0.34 -8.24
N ALA A 48 0.15 -0.68 -8.28
CA ALA A 48 0.33 -1.52 -9.47
C ALA A 48 -0.98 -2.19 -9.90
N TRP A 49 -1.79 -2.65 -8.94
CA TRP A 49 -3.10 -3.24 -9.26
C TRP A 49 -4.07 -2.19 -9.83
N CYS A 50 -4.12 -0.99 -9.27
CA CYS A 50 -4.96 0.10 -9.78
C CYS A 50 -4.56 0.51 -11.20
N ASP A 51 -3.27 0.67 -11.47
CA ASP A 51 -2.76 1.00 -12.81
C ASP A 51 -3.15 -0.08 -13.83
N GLU A 52 -3.05 -1.35 -13.45
CA GLU A 52 -3.47 -2.47 -14.27
C GLU A 52 -4.98 -2.45 -14.57
N GLN A 53 -5.83 -2.18 -13.58
CA GLN A 53 -7.27 -2.06 -13.82
C GLN A 53 -7.61 -0.85 -14.70
N GLY A 54 -6.92 0.28 -14.52
CA GLY A 54 -7.11 1.49 -15.33
C GLY A 54 -6.83 1.23 -16.81
N ARG A 55 -5.75 0.48 -17.11
CA ARG A 55 -5.43 0.05 -18.47
C ARG A 55 -6.52 -0.85 -19.06
N LYS A 56 -6.91 -1.91 -18.34
CA LYS A 56 -7.97 -2.85 -18.78
C LYS A 56 -9.30 -2.16 -19.07
N LEU A 57 -9.68 -1.17 -18.26
CA LEU A 57 -10.88 -0.38 -18.47
C LEU A 57 -10.80 0.50 -19.72
N THR A 58 -9.61 1.01 -20.03
CA THR A 58 -9.38 1.85 -21.22
C THR A 58 -9.40 0.99 -22.49
N ASP A 59 -8.83 -0.22 -22.43
CA ASP A 59 -8.85 -1.16 -23.56
C ASP A 59 -10.27 -1.67 -23.87
N GLN A 60 -11.11 -1.88 -22.85
CA GLN A 60 -12.52 -2.27 -23.05
C GLN A 60 -13.40 -1.14 -23.58
N LYS A 61 -13.02 0.13 -23.40
CA LYS A 61 -13.81 1.28 -23.86
C LYS A 61 -13.54 1.65 -25.33
N ASN A 62 -12.45 1.12 -25.88
CA ASN A 62 -12.03 1.29 -27.27
C ASN A 62 -12.39 0.09 -28.16
N GLN A 63 -13.18 -0.86 -27.64
CA GLN A 63 -13.77 -1.99 -28.37
C GLN A 63 -15.29 -1.84 -28.43
#